data_AF-A0A517XMC5-F1
#
_entry.id   AF-A0A517XMC5-F1
#
_cell.length_a   1.000
_cell.length_b   1.000
_cell.length_c   1.000
_cell.angle_alpha   90.00
_cell.angle_beta   90.00
_cell.angle_gamma   90.00
#
_symmetry.space_group_name_H-M   'P 1'
#
loop_
_entity.id
_entity.type
_entity.pdbx_description
1 polymer ?
#
loop_
_entity_poly.entity_id
_entity_poly.type
_entity_poly.pdbx_seq_one_letter_code
_entity_poly.pdbx_strand_id
1 'polypeptide(L)'
;MALLEVEGLVKYFGRRRVVNGVSFHVEAGEVVGLLGPNGAGKTTSFRMATGQLTPNAGKVTFDGADVTGLPMFQRARRGMGYLSQEPSVFRKLSVENNLIAILEALPRSRSLGRKLTRKERRERANEALTRFKLDHVRGNVAGSCSGGEKRRLEIARCLVCEPLLILLDEPFAAVDPKTTEDIRKNIRELADHGIGILITDHNVREVFRTADRVYLIADGQVVTRGTPHELVNDQKAIDAYLGRSFEEDGFTRAMASRLHPGGDPTPAPEPPPPPAKAAAPPPPAKAAAPPAKPPVTPPPAKPLTITPAPVAPPPPRPAPPPTAATPPPKAFAPEPVATVTPPPVLFPAATPTAFPATTPAPASGLFSGKVGSMLEQEKVRRLVESLADDGAVKAATLELVKKGAAAVPTLLEALEWPNAVHRRRAFEVLKFLAKDAGPLEFDPDGPPDVRLRQVAQLRRRLEPRR
;
A
#
# COMPACT_ATOMS: atom_id res chain seq x y z
N MET A 1 15.21 -14.19 -7.32
CA MET A 1 14.05 -14.79 -8.03
C MET A 1 12.81 -14.19 -7.39
N ALA A 2 11.81 -13.78 -8.19
CA ALA A 2 10.61 -13.13 -7.68
C ALA A 2 9.81 -14.07 -6.76
N LEU A 3 9.43 -13.57 -5.58
CA LEU A 3 8.57 -14.30 -4.64
C LEU A 3 7.11 -14.21 -5.07
N LEU A 4 6.66 -13.01 -5.46
CA LEU A 4 5.39 -12.78 -6.13
C LEU A 4 5.67 -12.24 -7.52
N GLU A 5 5.02 -12.83 -8.52
CA GLU A 5 5.08 -12.37 -9.90
C GLU A 5 3.66 -12.23 -10.45
N VAL A 6 3.37 -11.06 -10.99
CA VAL A 6 2.09 -10.68 -11.55
C VAL A 6 2.32 -10.27 -12.99
N GLU A 7 1.65 -10.94 -13.91
CA GLU A 7 1.88 -10.79 -15.35
C GLU A 7 0.57 -10.46 -16.07
N GLY A 8 0.52 -9.30 -16.70
CA GLY A 8 -0.50 -8.95 -17.68
C GLY A 8 -1.92 -8.98 -17.12
N LEU A 9 -2.14 -8.62 -15.85
CA LEU A 9 -3.47 -8.68 -15.27
C LEU A 9 -4.44 -7.78 -16.01
N VAL A 10 -5.64 -8.30 -16.27
CA VAL A 10 -6.74 -7.55 -16.86
C VAL A 10 -7.98 -7.71 -16.01
N LYS A 11 -8.72 -6.61 -15.79
CA LYS A 11 -10.02 -6.63 -15.13
C LYS A 11 -11.02 -5.71 -15.81
N TYR A 12 -12.21 -6.24 -16.06
CA TYR A 12 -13.37 -5.48 -16.50
C TYR A 12 -14.42 -5.38 -15.39
N PHE A 13 -15.06 -4.20 -15.32
CA PHE A 13 -16.31 -4.00 -14.60
C PHE A 13 -17.32 -3.42 -15.58
N GLY A 14 -18.32 -4.23 -15.94
CA GLY A 14 -19.21 -3.93 -17.07
C GLY A 14 -18.39 -3.78 -18.36
N ARG A 15 -18.53 -2.63 -19.04
CA ARG A 15 -17.78 -2.32 -20.27
C ARG A 15 -16.42 -1.67 -20.01
N ARG A 16 -16.14 -1.23 -18.77
CA ARG A 16 -14.91 -0.51 -18.44
C ARG A 16 -13.80 -1.49 -18.12
N ARG A 17 -12.68 -1.38 -18.84
CA ARG A 17 -11.42 -2.04 -18.49
C ARG A 17 -10.73 -1.19 -17.42
N VAL A 18 -10.68 -1.67 -16.18
CA VAL A 18 -10.10 -0.95 -15.02
C VAL A 18 -8.62 -1.30 -14.84
N VAL A 19 -8.25 -2.52 -15.21
CA VAL A 19 -6.85 -2.99 -15.23
C VAL A 19 -6.60 -3.61 -16.59
N ASN A 20 -5.49 -3.26 -17.25
CA ASN A 20 -5.21 -3.49 -18.66
C ASN A 20 -3.75 -3.91 -18.90
N GLY A 21 -3.38 -5.10 -18.44
CA GLY A 21 -2.04 -5.64 -18.62
C GLY A 21 -1.05 -5.21 -17.54
N VAL A 22 -1.50 -5.04 -16.29
CA VAL A 22 -0.62 -4.68 -15.18
C VAL A 22 0.31 -5.84 -14.84
N SER A 23 1.61 -5.56 -14.83
CA SER A 23 2.65 -6.51 -14.42
C SER A 23 3.55 -5.90 -13.35
N PHE A 24 3.80 -6.65 -12.28
CA PHE A 24 4.74 -6.27 -11.23
C PHE A 24 5.26 -7.53 -10.52
N HIS A 25 6.34 -7.40 -9.78
CA HIS A 25 6.85 -8.47 -8.95
C HIS A 25 7.41 -7.93 -7.64
N VAL A 26 7.54 -8.83 -6.66
CA VAL A 26 8.09 -8.56 -5.33
C VAL A 26 9.07 -9.66 -5.00
N GLU A 27 10.28 -9.29 -4.60
CA GLU A 27 11.29 -10.23 -4.13
C GLU A 27 11.18 -10.47 -2.60
N ALA A 28 11.82 -11.53 -2.12
CA ALA A 28 11.91 -11.77 -0.68
C ALA A 28 12.74 -10.67 0.00
N GLY A 29 12.22 -10.10 1.08
CA GLY A 29 12.85 -8.99 1.80
C GLY A 29 12.83 -7.64 1.09
N GLU A 30 12.12 -7.53 -0.05
CA GLU A 30 11.96 -6.26 -0.78
C GLU A 30 10.65 -5.57 -0.37
N VAL A 31 10.68 -4.24 -0.21
CA VAL A 31 9.48 -3.41 -0.10
C VAL A 31 9.14 -2.78 -1.45
N VAL A 32 8.02 -3.19 -2.03
CA VAL A 32 7.52 -2.70 -3.32
C VAL A 32 6.27 -1.83 -3.13
N GLY A 33 6.33 -0.59 -3.61
CA GLY A 33 5.19 0.32 -3.64
C GLY A 33 4.38 0.21 -4.94
N LEU A 34 3.05 0.22 -4.83
CA LEU A 34 2.12 0.34 -5.95
C LEU A 34 1.37 1.67 -5.86
N LEU A 35 1.77 2.65 -6.65
CA LEU A 35 1.30 4.04 -6.58
C LEU A 35 0.64 4.49 -7.88
N GLY A 36 0.05 5.69 -7.87
CA GLY A 36 -0.70 6.25 -9.00
C GLY A 36 -1.98 6.96 -8.58
N PRO A 37 -2.70 7.63 -9.51
CA PRO A 37 -3.89 8.40 -9.18
C PRO A 37 -5.07 7.53 -8.73
N ASN A 38 -6.09 8.18 -8.16
CA ASN A 38 -7.33 7.51 -7.78
C ASN A 38 -8.02 6.94 -9.01
N GLY A 39 -8.49 5.69 -8.91
CA GLY A 39 -9.11 5.00 -10.04
C GLY A 39 -8.14 4.44 -11.08
N ALA A 40 -6.83 4.54 -10.88
CA ALA A 40 -5.82 3.99 -11.80
C ALA A 40 -5.79 2.45 -11.88
N GLY A 41 -6.48 1.75 -10.98
CA GLY A 41 -6.48 0.28 -10.94
C GLY A 41 -5.53 -0.34 -9.91
N LYS A 42 -4.93 0.45 -9.00
CA LYS A 42 -4.06 -0.03 -7.91
C LYS A 42 -4.75 -1.06 -7.02
N THR A 43 -5.83 -0.67 -6.34
CA THR A 43 -6.62 -1.54 -5.46
C THR A 43 -7.17 -2.74 -6.23
N THR A 44 -7.60 -2.56 -7.48
CA THR A 44 -8.08 -3.69 -8.30
C THR A 44 -6.96 -4.70 -8.59
N SER A 45 -5.76 -4.24 -8.95
CA SER A 45 -4.59 -5.09 -9.17
C SER A 45 -4.18 -5.80 -7.88
N PHE A 46 -4.20 -5.06 -6.77
CA PHE A 46 -3.91 -5.56 -5.42
C PHE A 46 -4.87 -6.68 -5.00
N ARG A 47 -6.19 -6.47 -5.19
CA ARG A 47 -7.23 -7.47 -4.91
C ARG A 47 -7.14 -8.72 -5.79
N MET A 48 -6.64 -8.57 -7.02
CA MET A 48 -6.37 -9.72 -7.89
C MET A 48 -5.16 -10.52 -7.42
N ALA A 49 -4.08 -9.85 -7.00
CA ALA A 49 -2.91 -10.51 -6.43
C ALA A 49 -3.24 -11.28 -5.13
N THR A 50 -4.06 -10.70 -4.24
CA THR A 50 -4.51 -11.36 -3.00
C THR A 50 -5.54 -12.47 -3.21
N GLY A 51 -6.13 -12.60 -4.41
CA GLY A 51 -7.20 -13.57 -4.67
C GLY A 51 -8.55 -13.18 -4.07
N GLN A 52 -8.77 -11.89 -3.78
CA GLN A 52 -10.09 -11.33 -3.46
C GLN A 52 -10.93 -11.09 -4.72
N LEU A 53 -10.26 -10.94 -5.87
CA LEU A 53 -10.89 -10.73 -7.16
C LEU A 53 -10.23 -11.64 -8.21
N THR A 54 -11.02 -12.39 -8.97
CA THR A 54 -10.46 -13.19 -10.07
C THR A 54 -10.14 -12.28 -11.26
N PRO A 55 -8.92 -12.33 -11.83
CA PRO A 55 -8.60 -11.59 -13.05
C PRO A 55 -9.37 -12.14 -14.26
N ASN A 56 -9.62 -11.29 -15.25
CA ASN A 56 -10.17 -11.72 -16.55
C ASN A 56 -9.10 -12.30 -17.47
N ALA A 57 -7.86 -11.82 -17.36
CA ALA A 57 -6.69 -12.35 -18.04
C ALA A 57 -5.43 -12.03 -17.22
N GLY A 58 -4.31 -12.66 -17.59
CA GLY A 58 -3.05 -12.56 -16.87
C GLY A 58 -2.86 -13.66 -15.84
N LYS A 59 -1.70 -13.64 -15.18
CA LYS A 59 -1.24 -14.71 -14.29
C LYS A 59 -0.70 -14.13 -12.99
N VAL A 60 -0.92 -14.84 -11.89
CA VAL A 60 -0.29 -14.58 -10.59
C VAL A 60 0.46 -15.83 -10.16
N THR A 61 1.77 -15.73 -10.05
CA THR A 61 2.67 -16.78 -9.55
C THR A 61 3.19 -16.36 -8.18
N PHE A 62 3.20 -17.28 -7.23
CA PHE A 62 3.73 -17.05 -5.89
C PHE A 62 4.52 -18.24 -5.42
N ASP A 63 5.76 -17.98 -5.00
CA ASP A 63 6.73 -19.00 -4.56
C ASP A 63 6.86 -20.12 -5.62
N GLY A 64 7.00 -19.70 -6.89
CA GLY A 64 7.11 -20.58 -8.06
C GLY A 64 5.81 -21.29 -8.49
N ALA A 65 4.69 -21.13 -7.78
CA ALA A 65 3.43 -21.80 -8.11
C ALA A 65 2.38 -20.82 -8.68
N ASP A 66 1.67 -21.24 -9.74
CA ASP A 66 0.51 -20.51 -10.23
C ASP A 66 -0.60 -20.53 -9.17
N VAL A 67 -0.98 -19.35 -8.72
CA VAL A 67 -2.04 -19.16 -7.72
C VAL A 67 -3.26 -18.45 -8.30
N THR A 68 -3.28 -18.13 -9.60
CA THR A 68 -4.27 -17.27 -10.27
C THR A 68 -5.72 -17.63 -9.94
N GLY A 69 -6.07 -18.92 -10.00
CA GLY A 69 -7.41 -19.41 -9.69
C GLY A 69 -7.69 -19.66 -8.21
N LEU A 70 -6.69 -19.52 -7.33
CA LEU A 70 -6.86 -19.82 -5.91
C LEU A 70 -7.53 -18.66 -5.17
N PRO A 71 -8.50 -18.94 -4.28
CA PRO A 71 -9.08 -17.93 -3.41
C PRO A 71 -8.09 -17.50 -2.32
N MET A 72 -8.33 -16.31 -1.75
CA MET A 72 -7.46 -15.66 -0.76
C MET A 72 -7.00 -16.58 0.38
N PHE A 73 -7.88 -17.40 0.97
CA PHE A 73 -7.50 -18.26 2.10
C PHE A 73 -6.49 -19.35 1.71
N GLN A 74 -6.50 -19.83 0.47
CA GLN A 74 -5.54 -20.83 -0.01
C GLN A 74 -4.18 -20.19 -0.29
N ARG A 75 -4.18 -18.95 -0.78
CA ARG A 75 -2.98 -18.11 -0.93
C ARG A 75 -2.34 -17.80 0.41
N ALA A 76 -3.16 -17.49 1.42
CA ALA A 76 -2.69 -17.26 2.78
C ALA A 76 -1.98 -18.49 3.37
N ARG A 77 -2.52 -19.70 3.17
CA ARG A 77 -1.89 -20.96 3.59
C ARG A 77 -0.54 -21.25 2.91
N ARG A 78 -0.26 -20.60 1.77
CA ARG A 78 1.05 -20.68 1.09
C ARG A 78 2.06 -19.67 1.63
N GLY A 79 1.61 -18.65 2.36
CA GLY A 79 2.46 -17.62 2.96
C GLY A 79 2.16 -16.19 2.51
N MET A 80 1.02 -15.91 1.87
CA MET A 80 0.58 -14.54 1.58
C MET A 80 -0.23 -13.95 2.73
N GLY A 81 0.36 -13.03 3.48
CA GLY A 81 -0.33 -12.19 4.46
C GLY A 81 -1.01 -10.99 3.82
N TYR A 82 -2.13 -10.54 4.41
CA TYR A 82 -2.85 -9.34 3.98
C TYR A 82 -3.30 -8.56 5.20
N LEU A 83 -2.97 -7.27 5.25
CA LEU A 83 -3.51 -6.32 6.22
C LEU A 83 -4.36 -5.30 5.47
N SER A 84 -5.65 -5.28 5.80
CA SER A 84 -6.61 -4.30 5.29
C SER A 84 -6.37 -2.91 5.87
N GLN A 85 -6.91 -1.92 5.17
CA GLN A 85 -7.07 -0.55 5.65
C GLN A 85 -8.00 -0.50 6.89
N GLU A 86 -9.13 -1.21 6.84
CA GLU A 86 -10.07 -1.26 7.96
C GLU A 86 -9.55 -2.11 9.13
N PRO A 87 -9.85 -1.72 10.39
CA PRO A 87 -9.44 -2.49 11.55
C PRO A 87 -9.99 -3.91 11.54
N SER A 88 -9.10 -4.90 11.58
CA SER A 88 -9.44 -6.32 11.43
C SER A 88 -9.50 -7.06 12.77
N VAL A 89 -9.16 -6.41 13.89
CA VAL A 89 -9.10 -7.01 15.23
C VAL A 89 -10.46 -7.59 15.65
N PHE A 90 -10.44 -8.77 16.27
CA PHE A 90 -11.64 -9.35 16.89
C PHE A 90 -11.97 -8.57 18.17
N ARG A 91 -12.83 -7.57 18.03
CA ARG A 91 -13.11 -6.54 19.06
C ARG A 91 -13.59 -7.09 20.39
N LYS A 92 -14.22 -8.28 20.40
CA LYS A 92 -14.77 -8.93 21.60
C LYS A 92 -13.83 -9.94 22.26
N LEU A 93 -12.69 -10.25 21.63
CA LEU A 93 -11.68 -11.15 22.18
C LEU A 93 -10.58 -10.34 22.88
N SER A 94 -9.88 -10.97 23.83
CA SER A 94 -8.67 -10.39 24.38
C SER A 94 -7.55 -10.30 23.32
N VAL A 95 -6.52 -9.49 23.59
CA VAL A 95 -5.34 -9.39 22.73
C VAL A 95 -4.68 -10.77 22.53
N GLU A 96 -4.52 -11.55 23.60
CA GLU A 96 -4.00 -12.92 23.51
C GLU A 96 -4.92 -13.84 22.69
N ASN A 97 -6.23 -13.80 22.95
CA ASN A 97 -7.19 -14.65 22.25
C ASN A 97 -7.32 -14.29 20.76
N ASN A 98 -7.01 -13.06 20.38
CA ASN A 98 -6.91 -12.66 18.97
C ASN A 98 -5.81 -13.45 18.24
N LEU A 99 -4.66 -13.68 18.87
CA LEU A 99 -3.56 -14.46 18.30
C LEU A 99 -3.85 -15.96 18.33
N ILE A 100 -4.34 -16.45 19.47
CA ILE A 100 -4.70 -17.86 19.64
C ILE A 100 -5.76 -18.28 18.61
N ALA A 101 -6.80 -17.47 18.38
CA ALA A 101 -7.84 -17.77 17.39
C ALA A 101 -7.27 -18.00 15.98
N ILE A 102 -6.28 -17.20 15.57
CA ILE A 102 -5.62 -17.38 14.27
C ILE A 102 -4.79 -18.67 14.26
N LEU A 103 -4.01 -18.90 15.31
CA LEU A 103 -3.17 -20.11 15.47
C LEU A 103 -3.98 -21.42 15.54
N GLU A 104 -5.21 -21.35 16.04
CA GLU A 104 -6.15 -22.46 16.05
C GLU A 104 -6.75 -22.74 14.69
N ALA A 105 -7.07 -21.69 13.93
CA ALA A 105 -7.62 -21.79 12.58
C ALA A 105 -6.58 -22.22 11.53
N LEU A 106 -5.28 -22.09 11.82
CA LEU A 106 -4.22 -22.54 10.92
C LEU A 106 -4.25 -24.07 10.74
N PRO A 107 -4.40 -24.57 9.50
CA PRO A 107 -4.47 -26.01 9.24
C PRO A 107 -3.14 -26.72 9.46
N ARG A 108 -2.02 -26.01 9.29
CA ARG A 108 -0.65 -26.46 9.53
C ARG A 108 0.26 -25.25 9.68
N SER A 109 1.31 -25.40 10.47
CA SER A 109 2.47 -24.50 10.48
C SER A 109 3.27 -24.70 9.19
N ARG A 110 3.81 -23.62 8.59
CA ARG A 110 4.67 -23.77 7.40
C ARG A 110 6.04 -24.29 7.80
N SER A 111 6.61 -23.77 8.88
CA SER A 111 7.91 -24.19 9.40
C SER A 111 7.95 -25.67 9.81
N LEU A 112 6.86 -26.20 10.37
CA LEU A 112 6.80 -27.59 10.87
C LEU A 112 6.08 -28.56 9.94
N GLY A 113 5.37 -28.08 8.92
CA GLY A 113 4.57 -28.91 8.01
C GLY A 113 3.34 -29.61 8.64
N ARG A 114 3.12 -29.46 9.95
CA ARG A 114 2.03 -30.09 10.72
C ARG A 114 1.21 -29.08 11.54
N LYS A 115 0.08 -29.51 12.10
CA LYS A 115 -0.68 -28.72 13.09
C LYS A 115 0.18 -28.42 14.33
N LEU A 116 0.01 -27.21 14.86
CA LEU A 116 0.59 -26.82 16.15
C LEU A 116 -0.18 -27.47 17.30
N THR A 117 0.55 -27.91 18.31
CA THR A 117 -0.02 -28.33 19.59
C THR A 117 -0.50 -27.11 20.39
N ARG A 118 -1.34 -27.33 21.41
CA ARG A 118 -1.81 -26.25 22.29
C ARG A 118 -0.66 -25.48 22.96
N LYS A 119 0.42 -26.20 23.32
CA LYS A 119 1.63 -25.61 23.93
C LYS A 119 2.35 -24.71 22.92
N GLU A 120 2.63 -25.21 21.72
CA GLU A 120 3.31 -24.44 20.66
C GLU A 120 2.51 -23.21 20.23
N ARG A 121 1.17 -23.30 20.18
CA ARG A 121 0.32 -22.12 19.91
C ARG A 121 0.51 -21.05 20.98
N ARG A 122 0.56 -21.45 22.26
CA ARG A 122 0.73 -20.51 23.37
C ARG A 122 2.12 -19.88 23.37
N GLU A 123 3.16 -20.66 23.11
CA GLU A 123 4.53 -20.17 22.96
C GLU A 123 4.64 -19.14 21.84
N ARG A 124 4.12 -19.45 20.65
CA ARG A 124 4.11 -18.52 19.52
C ARG A 124 3.29 -17.25 19.76
N ALA A 125 2.16 -17.38 20.46
CA ALA A 125 1.38 -16.21 20.87
C ALA A 125 2.16 -15.34 21.86
N ASN A 126 2.87 -15.93 22.83
CA ASN A 126 3.72 -15.20 23.77
C ASN A 126 4.86 -14.48 23.05
N GLU A 127 5.56 -15.15 22.14
CA GLU A 127 6.63 -14.55 21.33
C GLU A 127 6.12 -13.34 20.54
N ALA A 128 4.94 -13.44 19.93
CA ALA A 128 4.32 -12.33 19.21
C ALA A 128 3.93 -11.18 20.15
N LEU A 129 3.35 -11.47 21.32
CA LEU A 129 3.01 -10.43 22.31
C LEU A 129 4.25 -9.65 22.77
N THR A 130 5.34 -10.35 23.07
CA THR A 130 6.60 -9.72 23.48
C THR A 130 7.24 -8.94 22.36
N ARG A 131 7.33 -9.51 21.16
CA ARG A 131 7.89 -8.84 19.98
C ARG A 131 7.16 -7.52 19.69
N PHE A 132 5.84 -7.51 19.81
CA PHE A 132 5.01 -6.32 19.52
C PHE A 132 4.73 -5.43 20.74
N LYS A 133 5.37 -5.70 21.88
CA LYS A 133 5.20 -4.94 23.14
C LYS A 133 3.72 -4.83 23.52
N LEU A 134 3.04 -5.97 23.59
CA LEU A 134 1.62 -6.11 23.93
C LEU A 134 1.38 -6.90 25.23
N ASP A 135 2.44 -7.32 25.93
CA ASP A 135 2.34 -8.09 27.18
C ASP A 135 1.49 -7.37 28.25
N HIS A 136 1.65 -6.05 28.36
CA HIS A 136 0.93 -5.22 29.34
C HIS A 136 -0.59 -5.16 29.09
N VAL A 137 -1.04 -5.46 27.86
CA VAL A 137 -2.46 -5.45 27.47
C VAL A 137 -2.98 -6.82 27.07
N ARG A 138 -2.25 -7.92 27.33
CA ARG A 138 -2.59 -9.26 26.83
C ARG A 138 -4.03 -9.70 27.17
N GLY A 139 -4.47 -9.36 28.39
CA GLY A 139 -5.78 -9.72 28.94
C GLY A 139 -6.90 -8.75 28.56
N ASN A 140 -6.55 -7.57 28.04
CA ASN A 140 -7.53 -6.54 27.71
C ASN A 140 -8.33 -6.97 26.48
N VAL A 141 -9.60 -6.59 26.45
CA VAL A 141 -10.46 -6.75 25.28
C VAL A 141 -9.92 -5.88 24.14
N ALA A 142 -9.63 -6.47 22.97
CA ALA A 142 -8.96 -5.76 21.89
C ALA A 142 -9.74 -4.51 21.40
N GLY A 143 -11.07 -4.49 21.58
CA GLY A 143 -11.91 -3.33 21.29
C GLY A 143 -11.58 -2.09 22.12
N SER A 144 -11.09 -2.24 23.36
CA SER A 144 -10.76 -1.13 24.27
C SER A 144 -9.30 -0.65 24.15
N CYS A 145 -8.45 -1.35 23.40
CA CYS A 145 -7.06 -0.95 23.17
C CYS A 145 -6.96 0.37 22.38
N SER A 146 -5.83 1.06 22.53
CA SER A 146 -5.51 2.24 21.72
C SER A 146 -5.37 1.87 20.23
N GLY A 147 -5.43 2.87 19.34
CA GLY A 147 -5.26 2.66 17.90
C GLY A 147 -3.92 1.99 17.54
N GLY A 148 -2.83 2.48 18.13
CA GLY A 148 -1.49 1.90 17.94
C GLY A 148 -1.37 0.46 18.45
N GLU A 149 -1.97 0.13 19.60
CA GLU A 149 -2.01 -1.25 20.11
C GLU A 149 -2.82 -2.18 19.21
N LYS A 150 -3.97 -1.71 18.71
CA LYS A 150 -4.78 -2.45 17.73
C LYS A 150 -3.96 -2.72 16.48
N ARG A 151 -3.23 -1.72 15.96
CA ARG A 151 -2.39 -1.88 14.78
C ARG A 151 -1.26 -2.89 14.98
N ARG A 152 -0.56 -2.81 16.11
CA ARG A 152 0.48 -3.81 16.46
C ARG A 152 -0.11 -5.22 16.59
N LEU A 153 -1.32 -5.36 17.15
CA LEU A 153 -2.02 -6.64 17.22
C LEU A 153 -2.38 -7.19 15.83
N GLU A 154 -2.79 -6.33 14.88
CA GLU A 154 -3.05 -6.75 13.50
C GLU A 154 -1.80 -7.29 12.80
N ILE A 155 -0.68 -6.59 12.95
CA ILE A 155 0.62 -7.03 12.43
C ILE A 155 1.02 -8.36 13.09
N ALA A 156 0.89 -8.47 14.42
CA ALA A 156 1.15 -9.71 15.14
C ALA A 156 0.29 -10.87 14.64
N ARG A 157 -1.01 -10.66 14.40
CA ARG A 157 -1.94 -11.67 13.84
C ARG A 157 -1.54 -12.14 12.46
N CYS A 158 -0.97 -11.25 11.64
CA CYS A 158 -0.44 -11.63 10.33
C CYS A 158 0.81 -12.50 10.48
N LEU A 159 1.73 -12.13 11.38
CA LEU A 159 3.04 -12.78 11.51
C LEU A 159 3.01 -14.15 12.16
N VAL A 160 2.05 -14.41 13.06
CA VAL A 160 1.89 -15.75 13.64
C VAL A 160 1.55 -16.83 12.60
N CYS A 161 1.11 -16.42 11.40
CA CYS A 161 0.89 -17.29 10.24
C CYS A 161 2.16 -17.61 9.44
N GLU A 162 3.33 -17.08 9.83
CA GLU A 162 4.61 -17.24 9.14
C GLU A 162 4.52 -16.83 7.66
N PRO A 163 4.18 -15.57 7.30
CA PRO A 163 4.09 -15.14 5.91
C PRO A 163 5.47 -15.04 5.25
N LEU A 164 5.56 -15.30 3.93
CA LEU A 164 6.72 -14.88 3.10
C LEU A 164 6.50 -13.50 2.51
N LEU A 165 5.24 -13.15 2.26
CA LEU A 165 4.84 -11.90 1.63
C LEU A 165 3.74 -11.26 2.47
N ILE A 166 3.80 -9.95 2.68
CA ILE A 166 2.73 -9.19 3.30
C ILE A 166 2.24 -8.10 2.34
N LEU A 167 0.94 -8.09 2.10
CA LEU A 167 0.25 -7.06 1.33
C LEU A 167 -0.40 -6.05 2.30
N LEU A 168 0.02 -4.79 2.23
CA LEU A 168 -0.47 -3.67 3.05
C LEU A 168 -1.34 -2.72 2.21
N ASP A 169 -2.62 -2.62 2.54
CA ASP A 169 -3.57 -1.69 1.90
C ASP A 169 -3.72 -0.42 2.76
N GLU A 170 -3.17 0.68 2.27
CA GLU A 170 -3.16 2.02 2.88
C GLU A 170 -2.71 2.07 4.36
N PRO A 171 -1.51 1.57 4.71
CA PRO A 171 -1.08 1.49 6.10
C PRO A 171 -0.77 2.85 6.76
N PHE A 172 -0.61 3.93 5.98
CA PHE A 172 -0.32 5.27 6.49
C PHE A 172 -1.55 6.20 6.48
N ALA A 173 -2.69 5.73 5.97
CA ALA A 173 -3.91 6.53 5.85
C ALA A 173 -4.49 6.95 7.21
N ALA A 174 -4.70 8.25 7.40
CA ALA A 174 -5.31 8.83 8.61
C ALA A 174 -4.59 8.45 9.92
N VAL A 175 -3.26 8.28 9.85
CA VAL A 175 -2.38 7.97 10.99
C VAL A 175 -1.58 9.21 11.39
N ASP A 176 -1.40 9.45 12.69
CA ASP A 176 -0.57 10.55 13.18
C ASP A 176 0.93 10.36 12.82
N PRO A 177 1.74 11.43 12.78
CA PRO A 177 3.15 11.33 12.37
C PRO A 177 3.99 10.37 13.21
N LYS A 178 3.74 10.29 14.53
CA LYS A 178 4.50 9.41 15.43
C LYS A 178 4.19 7.94 15.13
N THR A 179 2.91 7.61 14.98
CA THR A 179 2.50 6.24 14.64
C THR A 179 2.94 5.86 13.22
N THR A 180 2.98 6.82 12.27
CA THR A 180 3.51 6.60 10.92
C THR A 180 4.98 6.15 10.95
N GLU A 181 5.81 6.79 11.78
CA GLU A 181 7.22 6.39 11.98
C GLU A 181 7.33 4.96 12.51
N ASP A 182 6.53 4.62 13.51
CA ASP A 182 6.50 3.27 14.09
C ASP A 182 6.08 2.23 13.04
N ILE A 183 5.07 2.52 12.21
CA ILE A 183 4.63 1.62 11.14
C ILE A 183 5.75 1.42 10.12
N ARG A 184 6.42 2.49 9.69
CA ARG A 184 7.55 2.40 8.76
C ARG A 184 8.66 1.52 9.31
N LYS A 185 9.03 1.73 10.58
CA LYS A 185 10.05 0.91 11.25
C LYS A 185 9.66 -0.56 11.28
N ASN A 186 8.41 -0.87 11.64
CA ASN A 186 7.91 -2.25 11.60
C ASN A 186 7.96 -2.85 10.19
N ILE A 187 7.57 -2.09 9.16
CA ILE A 187 7.62 -2.55 7.75
C ILE A 187 9.07 -2.89 7.37
N ARG A 188 10.02 -1.99 7.66
CA ARG A 188 11.44 -2.23 7.38
C ARG A 188 11.99 -3.41 8.14
N GLU A 189 11.71 -3.52 9.44
CA GLU A 189 12.12 -4.67 10.24
C GLU A 189 11.60 -5.99 9.63
N LEU A 190 10.35 -6.03 9.14
CA LEU A 190 9.82 -7.23 8.50
C LEU A 190 10.54 -7.57 7.18
N ALA A 191 10.83 -6.56 6.37
CA ALA A 191 11.61 -6.72 5.14
C ALA A 191 13.04 -7.24 5.44
N ASP A 192 13.71 -6.69 6.45
CA ASP A 192 15.05 -7.11 6.87
C ASP A 192 15.09 -8.58 7.35
N HIS A 193 13.95 -9.12 7.81
CA HIS A 193 13.80 -10.54 8.15
C HIS A 193 13.46 -11.43 6.93
N GLY A 194 13.54 -10.90 5.71
CA GLY A 194 13.31 -11.62 4.45
C GLY A 194 11.86 -11.72 4.01
N ILE A 195 10.93 -10.99 4.66
CA ILE A 195 9.52 -10.96 4.25
C ILE A 195 9.36 -9.94 3.12
N GLY A 196 8.88 -10.37 1.95
CA GLY A 196 8.53 -9.44 0.87
C GLY A 196 7.31 -8.59 1.28
N ILE A 197 7.28 -7.32 0.88
CA ILE A 197 6.18 -6.41 1.21
C ILE A 197 5.67 -5.74 -0.05
N LEU A 198 4.37 -5.82 -0.29
CA LEU A 198 3.67 -5.01 -1.29
C LEU A 198 2.80 -3.98 -0.57
N ILE A 199 3.03 -2.70 -0.82
CA ILE A 199 2.32 -1.59 -0.20
C ILE A 199 1.60 -0.74 -1.25
N THR A 200 0.35 -0.39 -1.00
CA THR A 200 -0.37 0.66 -1.72
C THR A 200 -0.79 1.72 -0.72
N ASP A 201 -0.63 2.99 -1.04
CA ASP A 201 -1.05 4.11 -0.20
C ASP A 201 -1.30 5.35 -1.06
N HIS A 202 -2.00 6.34 -0.50
CA HIS A 202 -2.13 7.66 -1.10
C HIS A 202 -1.05 8.63 -0.60
N ASN A 203 -0.39 8.33 0.54
CA ASN A 203 0.74 9.08 1.05
C ASN A 203 2.05 8.67 0.35
N VAL A 204 2.27 9.26 -0.83
CA VAL A 204 3.45 9.02 -1.68
C VAL A 204 4.76 9.21 -0.93
N ARG A 205 4.86 10.24 -0.08
CA ARG A 205 6.10 10.56 0.65
C ARG A 205 6.50 9.44 1.60
N GLU A 206 5.55 8.86 2.32
CA GLU A 206 5.83 7.76 3.26
C GLU A 206 6.14 6.45 2.53
N VAL A 207 5.48 6.19 1.40
CA VAL A 207 5.84 5.04 0.55
C VAL A 207 7.24 5.21 0.00
N PHE A 208 7.62 6.39 -0.51
CA PHE A 208 8.96 6.65 -1.04
C PHE A 208 10.07 6.53 0.02
N ARG A 209 9.77 6.87 1.28
CA ARG A 209 10.71 6.69 2.40
C ARG A 209 10.91 5.23 2.80
N THR A 210 10.01 4.34 2.40
CA THR A 210 9.95 2.96 2.89
C THR A 210 10.22 1.92 1.80
N ALA A 211 9.83 2.20 0.56
CA ALA A 211 9.94 1.28 -0.56
C ALA A 211 11.35 1.28 -1.15
N ASP A 212 11.79 0.10 -1.56
CA ASP A 212 13.02 -0.08 -2.34
C ASP A 212 12.75 0.17 -3.83
N ARG A 213 11.55 -0.21 -4.27
CA ARG A 213 11.07 -0.03 -5.64
C ARG A 213 9.61 0.34 -5.67
N VAL A 214 9.22 1.14 -6.66
CA VAL A 214 7.83 1.56 -6.85
C VAL A 214 7.40 1.34 -8.29
N TYR A 215 6.16 0.90 -8.45
CA TYR A 215 5.42 0.84 -9.71
C TYR A 215 4.38 1.95 -9.73
N LEU A 216 4.39 2.78 -10.78
CA LEU A 216 3.37 3.79 -11.01
C LEU A 216 2.35 3.27 -12.01
N ILE A 217 1.10 3.18 -11.56
CA ILE A 217 -0.04 2.77 -12.38
C ILE A 217 -0.85 4.00 -12.76
N ALA A 218 -1.14 4.18 -14.04
CA ALA A 218 -2.16 5.11 -14.55
C ALA A 218 -3.01 4.39 -15.60
N ASP A 219 -4.30 4.73 -15.67
CA ASP A 219 -5.23 4.17 -16.65
C ASP A 219 -5.21 2.63 -16.78
N GLY A 220 -5.02 1.95 -15.65
CA GLY A 220 -5.00 0.50 -15.59
C GLY A 220 -3.72 -0.13 -16.13
N GLN A 221 -2.63 0.63 -16.32
CA GLN A 221 -1.35 0.15 -16.84
C GLN A 221 -0.18 0.64 -15.98
N VAL A 222 0.91 -0.12 -15.95
CA VAL A 222 2.17 0.36 -15.37
C VAL A 222 2.80 1.34 -16.34
N VAL A 223 2.89 2.61 -15.94
CA VAL A 223 3.48 3.69 -16.73
C VAL A 223 5.00 3.67 -16.63
N THR A 224 5.50 3.52 -15.41
CA THR A 224 6.92 3.50 -15.09
C THR A 224 7.17 2.76 -13.78
N ARG A 225 8.41 2.36 -13.56
CA ARG A 225 8.88 1.70 -12.34
C ARG A 225 10.34 2.07 -12.09
N GLY A 226 10.72 2.10 -10.82
CA GLY A 226 12.10 2.41 -10.44
C GLY A 226 12.23 2.55 -8.94
N THR A 227 13.42 2.91 -8.50
CA THR A 227 13.63 3.36 -7.11
C THR A 227 12.89 4.67 -6.86
N PRO A 228 12.57 5.02 -5.61
CA PRO A 228 12.00 6.33 -5.30
C PRO A 228 12.82 7.49 -5.87
N HIS A 229 14.15 7.39 -5.85
CA HIS A 229 15.05 8.40 -6.41
C HIS A 229 14.94 8.53 -7.93
N GLU A 230 14.86 7.43 -8.65
CA GLU A 230 14.66 7.43 -10.11
C GLU A 230 13.31 8.05 -10.48
N LEU A 231 12.24 7.70 -9.76
CA LEU A 231 10.89 8.15 -10.09
C LEU A 231 10.65 9.64 -9.81
N VAL A 232 11.31 10.22 -8.81
CA VAL A 232 11.19 11.67 -8.56
C VAL A 232 11.74 12.49 -9.73
N ASN A 233 12.71 11.94 -10.49
CA ASN A 233 13.33 12.59 -11.64
C ASN A 233 12.79 12.08 -12.99
N ASP A 234 11.82 11.17 -12.99
CA ASP A 234 11.23 10.61 -14.20
C ASP A 234 10.09 11.52 -14.70
N GLN A 235 10.28 12.12 -15.87
CA GLN A 235 9.27 12.99 -16.49
C GLN A 235 7.91 12.28 -16.63
N LYS A 236 7.89 10.97 -16.94
CA LYS A 236 6.64 10.21 -17.05
C LYS A 236 5.95 10.08 -15.69
N ALA A 237 6.70 9.91 -14.61
CA ALA A 237 6.17 9.83 -13.25
C ALA A 237 5.59 11.18 -12.80
N ILE A 238 6.30 12.27 -13.11
CA ILE A 238 5.89 13.65 -12.82
C ILE A 238 4.59 13.98 -13.54
N ASP A 239 4.53 13.72 -14.85
CA ASP A 239 3.37 14.05 -15.67
C ASP A 239 2.14 13.19 -15.31
N ALA A 240 2.34 11.92 -14.98
CA ALA A 240 1.24 10.99 -14.70
C ALA A 240 0.68 11.08 -13.27
N TYR A 241 1.49 11.44 -12.26
CA TYR A 241 1.06 11.35 -10.87
C TYR A 241 1.73 12.32 -9.88
N LEU A 242 3.06 12.51 -9.93
CA LEU A 242 3.76 13.24 -8.86
C LEU A 242 3.54 14.77 -8.95
N GLY A 243 3.39 15.32 -10.15
CA GLY A 243 3.33 16.76 -10.37
C GLY A 243 4.66 17.47 -10.10
N ARG A 244 4.74 18.75 -10.47
CA ARG A 244 5.99 19.55 -10.37
C ARG A 244 6.34 19.99 -8.94
N SER A 245 5.36 20.03 -8.03
CA SER A 245 5.55 20.48 -6.64
C SER A 245 6.45 19.56 -5.80
N PHE A 246 6.71 18.33 -6.25
CA PHE A 246 7.65 17.43 -5.56
C PHE A 246 9.12 17.88 -5.66
N GLU A 247 9.48 18.65 -6.70
CA GLU A 247 10.81 19.22 -6.86
C GLU A 247 11.02 20.44 -5.93
N GLU A 248 9.99 21.27 -5.75
CA GLU A 248 10.05 22.54 -5.01
C GLU A 248 10.16 22.35 -3.49
N ASP A 249 9.59 21.28 -2.95
CA ASP A 249 9.55 20.99 -1.51
C ASP A 249 10.88 20.49 -0.92
N GLY A 250 11.95 20.41 -1.71
CA GLY A 250 13.26 19.90 -1.28
C GLY A 250 13.26 18.40 -0.92
N PHE A 251 12.18 17.67 -1.24
CA PHE A 251 12.03 16.24 -1.00
C PHE A 251 13.14 15.45 -1.72
N THR A 252 13.45 15.83 -2.97
CA THR A 252 14.54 15.25 -3.76
C THR A 252 15.90 15.43 -3.08
N ARG A 253 16.15 16.62 -2.51
CA ARG A 253 17.39 16.94 -1.79
C ARG A 253 17.53 16.15 -0.48
N ALA A 254 16.42 15.94 0.23
CA ALA A 254 16.37 15.16 1.47
C ALA A 254 16.50 13.64 1.26
N MET A 255 16.10 13.12 0.09
CA MET A 255 16.34 11.72 -0.28
C MET A 255 17.80 11.50 -0.71
N ALA A 256 18.37 12.41 -1.50
CA ALA A 256 19.76 12.32 -1.96
C ALA A 256 20.77 12.32 -0.81
N SER A 257 20.55 13.11 0.24
CA SER A 257 21.47 13.20 1.40
C SER A 257 21.50 11.94 2.28
N ARG A 258 20.47 11.07 2.23
CA ARG A 258 20.39 9.85 3.04
C ARG A 258 21.12 8.64 2.46
N LEU A 259 21.37 8.63 1.15
CA LEU A 259 22.10 7.55 0.46
C LEU A 259 23.62 7.75 0.51
N HIS A 260 24.10 8.94 0.87
CA HIS A 260 25.53 9.29 0.99
C HIS A 260 25.81 9.91 2.35
N PRO A 261 26.03 9.11 3.42
CA PRO A 261 26.51 9.62 4.68
C PRO A 261 28.01 9.97 4.53
N GLY A 262 28.33 11.14 3.97
CA GLY A 262 29.72 11.63 3.90
C GLY A 262 30.10 12.58 2.75
N GLY A 263 29.16 13.03 1.90
CA GLY A 263 29.46 14.05 0.89
C GLY A 263 28.66 15.31 1.15
N ASP A 264 29.31 16.39 1.59
CA ASP A 264 28.67 17.70 1.62
C ASP A 264 28.12 18.05 0.22
N PRO A 265 26.88 18.55 0.09
CA PRO A 265 26.39 19.02 -1.18
C PRO A 265 27.21 20.25 -1.57
N THR A 266 28.05 20.11 -2.60
CA THR A 266 28.67 21.27 -3.24
C THR A 266 27.54 22.20 -3.70
N PRO A 267 27.54 23.49 -3.30
CA PRO A 267 26.50 24.39 -3.73
C PRO A 267 26.51 24.48 -5.27
N ALA A 268 25.32 24.56 -5.87
CA ALA A 268 25.17 24.76 -7.30
C ALA A 268 26.02 25.97 -7.74
N PRO A 269 26.72 25.91 -8.88
CA PRO A 269 27.54 27.02 -9.34
C PRO A 269 26.65 28.25 -9.57
N GLU A 270 27.01 29.37 -8.95
CA GLU A 270 26.37 30.66 -9.20
C GLU A 270 26.42 30.99 -10.71
N PRO A 271 25.35 31.60 -11.27
CA PRO A 271 25.37 32.03 -12.65
C PRO A 271 26.49 33.08 -12.85
N PRO A 272 27.22 33.02 -13.98
CA PRO A 272 28.37 33.89 -14.18
C PRO A 272 27.93 35.37 -14.25
N PRO A 273 28.70 36.29 -13.65
CA PRO A 273 28.41 37.72 -13.73
C PRO A 273 28.60 38.23 -15.18
N PRO A 274 27.89 39.31 -15.58
CA PRO A 274 27.97 39.85 -16.92
C PRO A 274 29.38 40.39 -17.23
N PRO A 275 29.82 40.35 -18.51
CA PRO A 275 31.19 40.68 -18.87
C PRO A 275 31.51 42.16 -18.67
N ALA A 276 32.53 42.45 -17.86
CA ALA A 276 33.11 43.78 -17.71
C ALA A 276 34.05 44.13 -18.88
N LYS A 277 34.01 45.40 -19.28
CA LYS A 277 34.72 46.00 -20.43
C LYS A 277 36.24 45.92 -20.30
N ALA A 278 36.88 45.77 -21.46
CA ALA A 278 38.31 45.63 -21.69
C ALA A 278 39.19 46.77 -21.13
N ALA A 279 40.37 46.40 -20.64
CA ALA A 279 41.52 47.28 -20.45
C ALA A 279 42.81 46.61 -20.96
N ALA A 280 43.70 47.43 -21.53
CA ALA A 280 44.81 47.12 -22.44
C ALA A 280 46.04 46.43 -21.80
N PRO A 281 46.92 45.78 -22.60
CA PRO A 281 48.05 44.98 -22.11
C PRO A 281 49.36 45.79 -21.92
N PRO A 282 50.27 45.38 -21.01
CA PRO A 282 51.62 45.94 -20.92
C PRO A 282 52.66 45.18 -21.78
N PRO A 283 53.86 45.76 -22.02
CA PRO A 283 54.70 45.48 -23.20
C PRO A 283 55.78 44.38 -23.00
N PRO A 284 56.48 43.95 -24.07
CA PRO A 284 57.30 42.74 -24.08
C PRO A 284 58.82 43.00 -23.94
N ALA A 285 59.56 42.00 -23.44
CA ALA A 285 60.70 41.32 -24.10
C ALA A 285 61.74 40.77 -23.10
N LYS A 286 62.17 39.50 -23.28
CA LYS A 286 63.50 39.17 -23.83
C LYS A 286 63.67 37.66 -24.06
N ALA A 287 64.44 37.35 -25.09
CA ALA A 287 64.56 36.06 -25.77
C ALA A 287 65.77 35.23 -25.30
N ALA A 288 65.68 33.91 -25.45
CA ALA A 288 66.81 33.02 -25.75
C ALA A 288 66.31 31.71 -26.41
N ALA A 289 67.01 31.27 -27.45
CA ALA A 289 66.96 29.97 -28.15
C ALA A 289 68.44 29.49 -28.33
N PRO A 290 68.79 28.28 -28.82
CA PRO A 290 68.00 27.10 -29.25
C PRO A 290 68.53 25.75 -28.60
N PRO A 291 68.09 24.55 -29.04
CA PRO A 291 68.22 23.29 -28.25
C PRO A 291 69.39 22.38 -28.67
N ALA A 292 69.75 21.43 -27.80
CA ALA A 292 70.57 20.24 -28.11
C ALA A 292 70.06 18.99 -27.35
N LYS A 293 69.93 17.86 -28.07
CA LYS A 293 69.74 16.46 -27.57
C LYS A 293 71.13 15.76 -27.49
N PRO A 294 71.30 14.46 -27.10
CA PRO A 294 70.50 13.44 -26.34
C PRO A 294 71.37 12.87 -25.14
N PRO A 295 71.24 11.66 -24.51
CA PRO A 295 70.36 10.50 -24.75
C PRO A 295 69.70 9.77 -23.54
N VAL A 296 68.63 9.06 -23.89
CA VAL A 296 68.12 7.73 -23.47
C VAL A 296 68.49 7.14 -22.09
N THR A 297 67.46 6.88 -21.28
CA THR A 297 67.45 5.88 -20.20
C THR A 297 66.19 4.99 -20.26
N PRO A 298 66.29 3.68 -19.92
CA PRO A 298 65.23 2.67 -20.11
C PRO A 298 64.17 2.67 -18.99
N PRO A 299 63.00 2.02 -19.21
CA PRO A 299 61.83 2.14 -18.34
C PRO A 299 61.94 1.32 -17.05
N PRO A 300 61.31 1.76 -15.94
CA PRO A 300 61.31 1.04 -14.67
C PRO A 300 60.36 -0.17 -14.66
N ALA A 301 60.78 -1.17 -13.89
CA ALA A 301 60.21 -2.50 -13.77
C ALA A 301 58.81 -2.57 -13.14
N LYS A 302 58.06 -3.60 -13.54
CA LYS A 302 56.72 -3.96 -13.05
C LYS A 302 56.73 -4.36 -11.56
N PRO A 303 55.69 -4.01 -10.79
CA PRO A 303 55.56 -4.47 -9.41
C PRO A 303 55.15 -5.96 -9.33
N LEU A 304 55.75 -6.62 -8.32
CA LEU A 304 55.71 -8.04 -8.02
C LEU A 304 54.30 -8.56 -7.71
N THR A 305 53.91 -9.63 -8.40
CA THR A 305 52.70 -10.41 -8.13
C THR A 305 53.02 -11.44 -7.05
N ILE A 306 52.39 -11.31 -5.87
CA ILE A 306 52.46 -12.32 -4.81
C ILE A 306 51.39 -13.38 -5.13
N THR A 307 51.83 -14.58 -5.48
CA THR A 307 50.97 -15.76 -5.66
C THR A 307 51.00 -16.60 -4.38
N PRO A 308 49.87 -16.85 -3.69
CA PRO A 308 49.82 -17.89 -2.67
C PRO A 308 49.65 -19.28 -3.29
N ALA A 309 50.35 -20.25 -2.71
CA ALA A 309 50.42 -21.67 -3.07
C ALA A 309 49.06 -22.40 -2.97
N PRO A 310 48.89 -23.55 -3.66
CA PRO A 310 47.61 -24.28 -3.70
C PRO A 310 47.31 -24.97 -2.36
N VAL A 311 46.10 -24.77 -1.84
CA VAL A 311 45.55 -25.47 -0.68
C VAL A 311 44.88 -26.77 -1.17
N ALA A 312 45.31 -27.90 -0.60
CA ALA A 312 44.76 -29.23 -0.88
C ALA A 312 43.32 -29.39 -0.34
N PRO A 313 42.46 -30.20 -0.99
CA PRO A 313 41.08 -30.43 -0.54
C PRO A 313 41.01 -31.32 0.72
N PRO A 314 39.99 -31.15 1.57
CA PRO A 314 39.81 -31.95 2.79
C PRO A 314 39.33 -33.38 2.50
N PRO A 315 39.61 -34.36 3.38
CA PRO A 315 39.22 -35.76 3.19
C PRO A 315 37.70 -36.00 3.38
N PRO A 316 37.12 -37.01 2.71
CA PRO A 316 35.69 -37.33 2.81
C PRO A 316 35.33 -37.96 4.17
N ARG A 317 34.13 -37.65 4.67
CA ARG A 317 33.56 -38.21 5.91
C ARG A 317 33.16 -39.68 5.74
N PRO A 318 33.28 -40.52 6.79
CA PRO A 318 32.93 -41.94 6.74
C PRO A 318 31.42 -42.19 6.67
N ALA A 319 31.04 -43.23 5.91
CA ALA A 319 29.66 -43.68 5.71
C ALA A 319 29.08 -44.41 6.94
N PRO A 320 27.75 -44.31 7.19
CA PRO A 320 27.07 -45.08 8.23
C PRO A 320 26.89 -46.57 7.85
N PRO A 321 26.76 -47.47 8.83
CA PRO A 321 26.78 -48.93 8.63
C PRO A 321 25.50 -49.50 7.99
N PRO A 322 25.56 -50.72 7.42
CA PRO A 322 24.47 -51.29 6.64
C PRO A 322 23.32 -51.80 7.52
N THR A 323 22.09 -51.37 7.23
CA THR A 323 20.86 -51.97 7.78
C THR A 323 20.30 -53.02 6.83
N ALA A 324 19.89 -54.13 7.43
CA ALA A 324 19.48 -55.37 6.82
C ALA A 324 18.26 -55.25 5.88
N ALA A 325 18.30 -56.06 4.82
CA ALA A 325 17.24 -56.21 3.83
C ALA A 325 15.94 -56.72 4.46
N THR A 326 14.84 -56.01 4.20
CA THR A 326 13.47 -56.49 4.41
C THR A 326 12.79 -56.54 3.04
N PRO A 327 12.10 -57.64 2.66
CA PRO A 327 11.59 -57.83 1.30
C PRO A 327 10.39 -56.91 0.99
N PRO A 328 10.13 -56.61 -0.29
CA PRO A 328 9.08 -55.67 -0.68
C PRO A 328 7.67 -56.24 -0.48
N PRO A 329 6.68 -55.41 -0.10
CA PRO A 329 5.29 -55.84 -0.01
C PRO A 329 4.64 -55.96 -1.40
N LYS A 330 3.71 -56.92 -1.49
CA LYS A 330 2.94 -57.35 -2.66
C LYS A 330 2.18 -56.21 -3.34
N ALA A 331 2.20 -56.22 -4.68
CA ALA A 331 1.39 -55.36 -5.54
C ALA A 331 -0.11 -55.60 -5.33
N PHE A 332 -0.84 -54.55 -5.00
CA PHE A 332 -2.30 -54.50 -5.11
C PHE A 332 -2.67 -53.92 -6.47
N ALA A 333 -3.44 -54.69 -7.25
CA ALA A 333 -4.05 -54.25 -8.50
C ALA A 333 -5.13 -53.19 -8.21
N PRO A 334 -5.28 -52.14 -9.03
CA PRO A 334 -6.43 -51.24 -8.93
C PRO A 334 -7.65 -51.83 -9.68
N GLU A 335 -8.81 -51.81 -9.01
CA GLU A 335 -10.13 -52.04 -9.60
C GLU A 335 -10.54 -50.91 -10.56
N PRO A 336 -11.41 -51.17 -11.55
CA PRO A 336 -11.78 -50.18 -12.57
C PRO A 336 -12.79 -49.15 -12.06
N VAL A 337 -12.47 -47.87 -12.26
CA VAL A 337 -13.40 -46.75 -12.05
C VAL A 337 -14.26 -46.56 -13.29
N ALA A 338 -15.58 -46.66 -13.12
CA ALA A 338 -16.57 -46.45 -14.17
C ALA A 338 -16.51 -45.02 -14.75
N THR A 339 -16.35 -44.93 -16.06
CA THR A 339 -16.47 -43.71 -16.85
C THR A 339 -17.92 -43.27 -16.94
N VAL A 340 -18.25 -42.10 -16.37
CA VAL A 340 -19.51 -41.39 -16.63
C VAL A 340 -19.22 -40.28 -17.63
N THR A 341 -19.65 -40.48 -18.88
CA THR A 341 -19.69 -39.46 -19.94
C THR A 341 -20.87 -38.50 -19.72
N PRO A 342 -20.67 -37.16 -19.77
CA PRO A 342 -21.77 -36.22 -19.86
C PRO A 342 -22.27 -36.05 -21.32
N PRO A 343 -23.55 -35.67 -21.53
CA PRO A 343 -24.17 -35.60 -22.86
C PRO A 343 -23.74 -34.35 -23.66
N PRO A 344 -23.91 -34.35 -25.00
CA PRO A 344 -23.42 -33.28 -25.86
C PRO A 344 -24.33 -32.05 -25.82
N VAL A 345 -23.71 -30.87 -25.69
CA VAL A 345 -24.39 -29.57 -25.83
C VAL A 345 -24.24 -29.10 -27.28
N LEU A 346 -25.36 -29.03 -27.99
CA LEU A 346 -25.48 -28.44 -29.32
C LEU A 346 -25.30 -26.91 -29.24
N PHE A 347 -24.31 -26.37 -29.94
CA PHE A 347 -24.23 -24.94 -30.26
C PHE A 347 -24.78 -24.71 -31.68
N PRO A 348 -25.71 -23.76 -31.89
CA PRO A 348 -26.03 -23.32 -33.24
C PRO A 348 -24.94 -22.36 -33.75
N ALA A 349 -24.48 -22.61 -34.97
CA ALA A 349 -23.57 -21.74 -35.70
C ALA A 349 -24.26 -20.41 -36.05
N ALA A 350 -23.63 -19.28 -35.69
CA ALA A 350 -24.03 -17.96 -36.18
C ALA A 350 -22.90 -17.41 -37.07
N THR A 351 -23.22 -17.25 -38.34
CA THR A 351 -22.45 -16.56 -39.39
C THR A 351 -22.18 -15.10 -39.04
N PRO A 352 -21.06 -14.50 -39.50
CA PRO A 352 -20.72 -13.11 -39.18
C PRO A 352 -21.46 -12.15 -40.12
N THR A 353 -22.39 -11.36 -39.58
CA THR A 353 -22.93 -10.18 -40.26
C THR A 353 -22.12 -8.95 -39.88
N ALA A 354 -21.46 -8.35 -40.87
CA ALA A 354 -20.83 -7.04 -40.79
C ALA A 354 -21.88 -5.92 -40.71
N PHE A 355 -21.68 -4.93 -39.83
CA PHE A 355 -22.39 -3.66 -39.78
C PHE A 355 -21.43 -2.55 -39.30
N PRO A 356 -21.69 -1.28 -39.62
CA PRO A 356 -20.69 -0.36 -40.15
C PRO A 356 -20.03 0.49 -39.07
N ALA A 357 -18.89 1.07 -39.42
CA ALA A 357 -18.21 2.09 -38.63
C ALA A 357 -19.04 3.37 -38.57
N THR A 358 -19.48 3.76 -37.38
CA THR A 358 -19.99 5.10 -37.09
C THR A 358 -19.24 5.65 -35.89
N THR A 359 -18.40 6.66 -36.14
CA THR A 359 -17.69 7.45 -35.13
C THR A 359 -18.68 8.32 -34.36
N PRO A 360 -18.71 8.34 -33.01
CA PRO A 360 -19.37 9.40 -32.29
C PRO A 360 -18.36 10.50 -31.93
N ALA A 361 -18.75 11.74 -32.22
CA ALA A 361 -18.07 12.98 -31.82
C ALA A 361 -18.00 13.12 -30.28
N PRO A 362 -17.06 13.91 -29.73
CA PRO A 362 -16.85 14.00 -28.29
C PRO A 362 -17.95 14.82 -27.59
N ALA A 363 -18.56 14.24 -26.56
CA ALA A 363 -19.49 14.92 -25.65
C ALA A 363 -18.72 15.59 -24.50
N SER A 364 -18.21 16.81 -24.74
CA SER A 364 -17.70 17.70 -23.70
C SER A 364 -18.84 18.56 -23.15
N GLY A 365 -19.33 18.25 -21.94
CA GLY A 365 -20.29 19.14 -21.26
C GLY A 365 -20.97 18.61 -19.99
N LEU A 366 -21.03 17.29 -19.76
CA LEU A 366 -21.88 16.71 -18.70
C LEU A 366 -21.17 16.38 -17.36
N PHE A 367 -19.84 16.49 -17.27
CA PHE A 367 -19.07 16.02 -16.10
C PHE A 367 -18.63 17.12 -15.11
N SER A 368 -18.70 18.40 -15.47
CA SER A 368 -18.21 19.51 -14.63
C SER A 368 -19.05 19.75 -13.36
N GLY A 369 -20.39 19.65 -13.45
CA GLY A 369 -21.27 19.99 -12.32
C GLY A 369 -21.27 19.00 -11.15
N LYS A 370 -21.05 17.70 -11.43
CA LYS A 370 -21.18 16.63 -10.42
C LYS A 370 -19.98 16.53 -9.49
N VAL A 371 -18.79 16.87 -9.99
CA VAL A 371 -17.54 16.90 -9.21
C VAL A 371 -17.52 18.13 -8.29
N GLY A 372 -18.01 19.27 -8.78
CA GLY A 372 -18.15 20.49 -7.97
C GLY A 372 -19.08 20.31 -6.77
N SER A 373 -20.23 19.65 -6.96
CA SER A 373 -21.18 19.39 -5.86
C SER A 373 -20.62 18.44 -4.80
N MET A 374 -19.80 17.45 -5.19
CA MET A 374 -19.17 16.53 -4.23
C MET A 374 -18.08 17.21 -3.40
N LEU A 375 -17.28 18.09 -4.02
CA LEU A 375 -16.24 18.85 -3.30
C LEU A 375 -16.86 19.83 -2.29
N GLU A 376 -17.98 20.46 -2.65
CA GLU A 376 -18.69 21.36 -1.72
C GLU A 376 -19.31 20.61 -0.54
N GLN A 377 -19.85 19.40 -0.74
CA GLN A 377 -20.34 18.55 0.35
C GLN A 377 -19.22 18.13 1.30
N GLU A 378 -18.04 17.78 0.79
CA GLU A 378 -16.90 17.41 1.62
C GLU A 378 -16.35 18.59 2.43
N LYS A 379 -16.37 19.81 1.87
CA LYS A 379 -16.04 21.04 2.61
C LYS A 379 -17.02 21.30 3.76
N VAL A 380 -18.32 21.10 3.53
CA VAL A 380 -19.34 21.23 4.58
C VAL A 380 -19.10 20.20 5.68
N ARG A 381 -18.79 18.96 5.32
CA ARG A 381 -18.53 17.88 6.27
C ARG A 381 -17.36 18.21 7.21
N ARG A 382 -16.24 18.71 6.67
CA ARG A 382 -15.09 19.14 7.50
C ARG A 382 -15.44 20.28 8.46
N LEU A 383 -16.30 21.21 8.03
CA LEU A 383 -16.78 22.27 8.91
C LEU A 383 -17.61 21.69 10.07
N VAL A 384 -18.45 20.68 9.81
CA VAL A 384 -19.23 20.01 10.85
C VAL A 384 -18.34 19.21 11.81
N GLU A 385 -17.27 18.57 11.34
CA GLU A 385 -16.27 17.91 12.20
C GLU A 385 -15.55 18.93 13.10
N SER A 386 -15.21 20.11 12.56
CA SER A 386 -14.57 21.18 13.34
C SER A 386 -15.47 21.82 14.41
N LEU A 387 -16.78 21.55 14.41
CA LEU A 387 -17.66 21.99 15.49
C LEU A 387 -17.29 21.36 16.83
N ALA A 388 -16.62 20.21 16.89
CA ALA A 388 -16.24 19.61 18.17
C ALA A 388 -15.00 20.25 18.83
N ASP A 389 -14.25 21.07 18.11
CA ASP A 389 -13.05 21.75 18.61
C ASP A 389 -13.39 23.14 19.14
N ASP A 390 -13.20 23.37 20.45
CA ASP A 390 -13.47 24.63 21.14
C ASP A 390 -12.75 25.84 20.54
N GLY A 391 -11.56 25.63 19.95
CA GLY A 391 -10.81 26.68 19.26
C GLY A 391 -11.39 27.07 17.89
N ALA A 392 -12.14 26.16 17.25
CA ALA A 392 -12.64 26.33 15.89
C ALA A 392 -14.15 26.52 15.78
N VAL A 393 -14.94 26.24 16.85
CA VAL A 393 -16.43 26.28 16.80
C VAL A 393 -16.99 27.57 16.24
N LYS A 394 -16.46 28.73 16.67
CA LYS A 394 -16.99 30.03 16.24
C LYS A 394 -16.82 30.24 14.74
N ALA A 395 -15.64 29.91 14.20
CA ALA A 395 -15.34 30.02 12.78
C ALA A 395 -16.16 29.02 11.96
N ALA A 396 -16.23 27.76 12.42
CA ALA A 396 -16.99 26.70 11.79
C ALA A 396 -18.49 26.99 11.74
N THR A 397 -19.06 27.49 12.84
CA THR A 397 -20.47 27.90 12.92
C THR A 397 -20.76 29.02 11.94
N LEU A 398 -19.91 30.05 11.86
CA LEU A 398 -20.10 31.18 10.94
C LEU A 398 -20.08 30.71 9.47
N GLU A 399 -19.15 29.84 9.10
CA GLU A 399 -19.06 29.30 7.74
C GLU A 399 -20.23 28.37 7.38
N LEU A 400 -20.71 27.55 8.32
CA LEU A 400 -21.91 26.72 8.12
C LEU A 400 -23.17 27.58 7.97
N VAL A 401 -23.29 28.66 8.74
CA VAL A 401 -24.39 29.62 8.60
C VAL A 401 -24.35 30.32 7.24
N LYS A 402 -23.17 30.74 6.76
CA LYS A 402 -23.00 31.32 5.41
C LYS A 402 -23.41 30.35 4.31
N LYS A 403 -23.17 29.03 4.49
CA LYS A 403 -23.57 28.00 3.54
C LYS A 403 -25.08 27.71 3.53
N GLY A 404 -25.83 28.15 4.53
CA GLY A 404 -27.29 28.14 4.53
C GLY A 404 -27.91 26.77 4.30
N ALA A 405 -28.92 26.69 3.41
CA ALA A 405 -29.65 25.46 3.11
C ALA A 405 -28.76 24.32 2.58
N ALA A 406 -27.61 24.63 1.95
CA ALA A 406 -26.69 23.60 1.45
C ALA A 406 -26.00 22.83 2.58
N ALA A 407 -25.97 23.37 3.81
CA ALA A 407 -25.39 22.70 4.97
C ALA A 407 -26.35 21.73 5.66
N VAL A 408 -27.66 21.86 5.42
CA VAL A 408 -28.72 21.12 6.14
C VAL A 408 -28.59 19.60 6.03
N PRO A 409 -28.37 18.99 4.84
CA PRO A 409 -28.24 17.53 4.74
C PRO A 409 -27.07 16.98 5.57
N THR A 410 -25.92 17.66 5.52
CA THR A 410 -24.70 17.27 6.24
C THR A 410 -24.86 17.45 7.75
N LEU A 411 -25.57 18.49 8.19
CA LEU A 411 -25.89 18.69 9.61
C LEU A 411 -26.84 17.60 10.13
N LEU A 412 -27.82 17.17 9.33
CA LEU A 412 -28.73 16.07 9.66
C LEU A 412 -28.00 14.73 9.75
N GLU A 413 -27.04 14.46 8.87
CA GLU A 413 -26.14 13.30 8.97
C GLU A 413 -25.31 13.34 10.27
N ALA A 414 -24.84 14.51 10.68
CA ALA A 414 -24.05 14.66 11.90
C ALA A 414 -24.84 14.40 13.21
N LEU A 415 -26.17 14.51 13.18
CA LEU A 415 -27.02 14.13 14.30
C LEU A 415 -27.04 12.61 14.55
N GLU A 416 -26.66 11.81 13.55
CA GLU A 416 -26.54 10.35 13.67
C GLU A 416 -25.16 9.91 14.21
N TRP A 417 -24.17 10.83 14.29
CA TRP A 417 -22.81 10.48 14.68
C TRP A 417 -22.72 9.96 16.12
N PRO A 418 -21.73 9.09 16.46
CA PRO A 418 -21.60 8.49 17.78
C PRO A 418 -21.30 9.49 18.90
N ASN A 419 -20.66 10.63 18.59
CA ASN A 419 -20.20 11.61 19.57
C ASN A 419 -21.30 12.63 19.93
N ALA A 420 -21.65 12.73 21.22
CA ALA A 420 -22.67 13.65 21.72
C ALA A 420 -22.35 15.13 21.50
N VAL A 421 -21.07 15.53 21.55
CA VAL A 421 -20.64 16.92 21.34
C VAL A 421 -20.95 17.37 19.91
N HIS A 422 -20.65 16.52 18.93
CA HIS A 422 -20.98 16.79 17.53
C HIS A 422 -22.48 16.93 17.32
N ARG A 423 -23.29 16.04 17.93
CA ARG A 423 -24.75 16.10 17.83
C ARG A 423 -25.34 17.37 18.42
N ARG A 424 -24.91 17.75 19.64
CA ARG A 424 -25.38 18.98 20.31
C ARG A 424 -25.04 20.20 19.46
N ARG A 425 -23.79 20.32 19.01
CA ARG A 425 -23.33 21.50 18.26
C ARG A 425 -23.92 21.57 16.86
N ALA A 426 -24.02 20.45 16.14
CA ALA A 426 -24.71 20.40 14.86
C ALA A 426 -26.20 20.76 14.98
N PHE A 427 -26.87 20.32 16.06
CA PHE A 427 -28.27 20.66 16.30
C PHE A 427 -28.48 22.16 16.59
N GLU A 428 -27.56 22.81 17.32
CA GLU A 428 -27.62 24.26 17.55
C GLU A 428 -27.47 25.07 16.25
N VAL A 429 -26.55 24.66 15.36
CA VAL A 429 -26.42 25.28 14.03
C VAL A 429 -27.68 25.03 13.19
N LEU A 430 -28.26 23.83 13.26
CA LEU A 430 -29.48 23.48 12.53
C LEU A 430 -30.69 24.31 13.00
N LYS A 431 -30.85 24.53 14.31
CA LYS A 431 -31.88 25.43 14.87
C LYS A 431 -31.72 26.85 14.33
N PHE A 432 -30.49 27.32 14.16
CA PHE A 432 -30.23 28.65 13.64
C PHE A 432 -30.60 28.78 12.15
N LEU A 433 -30.31 27.74 11.35
CA LEU A 433 -30.60 27.71 9.92
C LEU A 433 -32.09 27.48 9.60
N ALA A 434 -32.82 26.81 10.49
CA ALA A 434 -34.20 26.42 10.29
C ALA A 434 -35.18 27.20 11.19
N LYS A 435 -34.85 28.44 11.56
CA LYS A 435 -35.72 29.31 12.39
C LYS A 435 -37.13 29.48 11.82
N ASP A 436 -37.26 29.47 10.49
CA ASP A 436 -38.53 29.63 9.78
C ASP A 436 -39.35 28.32 9.71
N ALA A 437 -38.76 27.18 10.08
CA ALA A 437 -39.40 25.85 10.00
C ALA A 437 -40.17 25.46 11.28
N GLY A 438 -40.23 26.35 12.28
CA GLY A 438 -40.87 26.12 13.58
C GLY A 438 -40.00 25.32 14.56
N PRO A 439 -40.53 24.94 15.75
CA PRO A 439 -39.75 24.23 16.76
C PRO A 439 -39.27 22.87 16.25
N LEU A 440 -37.97 22.61 16.44
CA LEU A 440 -37.30 21.37 16.12
C LEU A 440 -37.08 20.57 17.40
N GLU A 441 -37.48 19.29 17.40
CA GLU A 441 -37.30 18.37 18.51
C GLU A 441 -36.20 17.36 18.16
N PHE A 442 -35.15 17.34 18.98
CA PHE A 442 -34.09 16.35 18.91
C PHE A 442 -33.42 16.24 20.29
N ASP A 443 -33.30 15.03 20.80
CA ASP A 443 -32.56 14.72 22.01
C ASP A 443 -31.16 14.21 21.64
N PRO A 444 -30.11 15.03 21.78
CA PRO A 444 -28.75 14.64 21.43
C PRO A 444 -28.17 13.56 22.35
N ASP A 445 -28.71 13.36 23.55
CA ASP A 445 -28.24 12.38 24.54
C ASP A 445 -29.16 11.16 24.65
N GLY A 446 -30.28 11.16 23.91
CA GLY A 446 -31.27 10.10 23.92
C GLY A 446 -30.79 8.77 23.32
N PRO A 447 -31.54 7.67 23.57
CA PRO A 447 -31.28 6.35 23.02
C PRO A 447 -31.14 6.36 21.47
N PRO A 448 -30.26 5.54 20.87
CA PRO A 448 -30.00 5.56 19.42
C PRO A 448 -31.26 5.39 18.55
N ASP A 449 -32.20 4.57 18.99
CA ASP A 449 -33.46 4.29 18.29
C ASP A 449 -34.46 5.48 18.35
N VAL A 450 -34.40 6.29 19.41
CA VAL A 450 -35.16 7.54 19.53
C VAL A 450 -34.54 8.61 18.64
N ARG A 451 -33.20 8.72 18.63
CA ARG A 451 -32.47 9.68 17.80
C ARG A 451 -32.68 9.44 16.31
N LEU A 452 -32.59 8.19 15.85
CA LEU A 452 -32.84 7.84 14.44
C LEU A 452 -34.26 8.22 14.00
N ARG A 453 -35.27 8.04 14.87
CA ARG A 453 -36.65 8.44 14.61
C ARG A 453 -36.80 9.96 14.51
N GLN A 454 -36.16 10.72 15.41
CA GLN A 454 -36.17 12.18 15.38
C GLN A 454 -35.44 12.75 14.17
N VAL A 455 -34.27 12.20 13.80
CA VAL A 455 -33.54 12.60 12.58
C VAL A 455 -34.36 12.33 11.32
N ALA A 456 -35.08 11.20 11.26
CA ALA A 456 -35.97 10.90 10.14
C ALA A 456 -37.14 11.89 10.02
N GLN A 457 -37.69 12.37 11.15
CA GLN A 457 -38.71 13.44 11.17
C GLN A 457 -38.13 14.78 10.72
N LEU A 458 -36.92 15.13 11.16
CA LEU A 458 -36.24 16.35 10.76
C LEU A 458 -35.89 16.35 9.27
N ARG A 459 -35.42 15.23 8.70
CA ARG A 459 -35.20 15.09 7.24
C ARG A 459 -36.47 15.37 6.44
N ARG A 460 -37.61 14.84 6.87
CA ARG A 460 -38.91 15.08 6.20
C ARG A 460 -39.36 16.53 6.23
N ARG A 461 -38.92 17.32 7.22
CA ARG A 461 -39.29 18.74 7.38
C ARG A 461 -38.31 19.70 6.73
N LEU A 462 -37.01 19.37 6.71
CA LEU A 462 -35.94 20.30 6.37
C LEU A 462 -35.26 20.02 5.03
N GLU A 463 -35.37 18.81 4.47
CA GLU A 463 -34.90 18.54 3.12
C GLU A 463 -35.99 18.90 2.09
N PRO A 464 -35.64 19.62 1.00
CA PRO A 464 -36.60 19.87 -0.08
C PRO A 464 -37.04 18.54 -0.70
N ARG A 465 -38.35 18.35 -0.89
CA ARG A 465 -38.89 17.19 -1.62
C ARG A 465 -38.26 17.18 -3.01
N ARG A 466 -37.42 16.18 -3.28
CA ARG A 466 -36.78 15.94 -4.58
C ARG A 466 -37.78 15.50 -5.64
#